data_AF-A0A355GUZ1-F1
#
_entry.id   AF-A0A355GUZ1-F1
#
_cell.length_a   1.000
_cell.length_b   1.000
_cell.length_c   1.000
_cell.angle_alpha   90.00
_cell.angle_beta   90.00
_cell.angle_gamma   90.00
#
_symmetry.space_group_name_H-M   'P 1'
#
loop_
_entity.id
_entity.type
_entity.pdbx_description
1 polymer ?
#
loop_
_entity_poly.entity_id
_entity_poly.type
_entity_poly.pdbx_seq_one_letter_code
_entity_poly.pdbx_strand_id
1 'polypeptide(L)'
;MIAMIGLIIAILLILVGVRKKVNVGLPALAGAIIMAFVSEDTWQVLKNAFVDTFLMPSGYDLLIAIALITVLGNTMKVSGALEKLTDSIRGVARDPRIITIVVPALIGFLNVPGAAVFSAPIVDSAGDQVGMSREQKVVANIFFRHILFFFYPLYPPYLVARQFVNLPFSYILWPGL
;
A
#
# COMPACT_ATOMS: atom_id res chain seq x y z
N MET A 1 8.50 -22.43 -24.25
CA MET A 1 7.10 -22.86 -23.98
C MET A 1 6.87 -23.27 -22.53
N ILE A 2 7.74 -24.12 -21.94
CA ILE A 2 7.60 -24.59 -20.55
C ILE A 2 7.60 -23.41 -19.54
N ALA A 3 8.49 -22.42 -19.71
CA ALA A 3 8.52 -21.17 -18.92
C ALA A 3 7.19 -20.42 -18.89
N MET A 4 6.51 -20.34 -20.03
CA MET A 4 5.23 -19.63 -20.14
C MET A 4 4.11 -20.40 -19.41
N ILE A 5 4.12 -21.74 -19.48
CA ILE A 5 3.20 -22.59 -18.74
C ILE A 5 3.46 -22.46 -17.24
N GLY A 6 4.73 -22.50 -16.81
CA GLY A 6 5.13 -22.29 -15.42
C GLY A 6 4.66 -20.94 -14.87
N LEU A 7 4.81 -19.87 -15.65
CA LEU A 7 4.33 -18.54 -15.29
C LEU A 7 2.80 -18.49 -15.13
N ILE A 8 2.05 -19.06 -16.07
CA ILE A 8 0.59 -19.13 -15.99
C ILE A 8 0.16 -19.88 -14.73
N ILE A 9 0.80 -21.02 -14.43
CA ILE A 9 0.51 -21.81 -13.22
C ILE A 9 0.82 -20.99 -11.97
N ALA A 10 1.97 -20.31 -11.90
CA ALA A 10 2.35 -19.47 -10.77
C ALA A 10 1.33 -18.35 -10.52
N ILE A 11 0.88 -17.66 -11.59
CA ILE A 11 -0.14 -16.60 -11.50
C ILE A 11 -1.47 -17.19 -11.02
N LEU A 12 -1.93 -18.31 -11.59
CA LEU A 12 -3.16 -18.97 -11.17
C LEU A 12 -3.10 -19.40 -9.70
N LEU A 13 -1.95 -19.90 -9.25
CA LEU A 13 -1.72 -20.31 -7.87
C LEU A 13 -1.84 -19.13 -6.91
N ILE A 14 -1.29 -17.96 -7.26
CA ILE A 14 -1.46 -16.71 -6.50
C ILE A 14 -2.95 -16.31 -6.44
N LEU A 15 -3.65 -16.28 -7.58
CA LEU A 15 -5.06 -15.90 -7.65
C LEU A 15 -5.96 -16.84 -6.83
N VAL A 16 -5.74 -18.15 -6.92
CA VAL A 16 -6.48 -19.15 -6.14
C VAL A 16 -6.17 -19.03 -4.66
N GLY A 17 -4.90 -18.82 -4.28
CA GLY A 17 -4.49 -18.61 -2.89
C GLY A 17 -5.16 -17.40 -2.27
N VAL A 18 -5.19 -16.27 -2.97
CA VAL A 18 -5.88 -15.04 -2.54
C VAL A 18 -7.39 -15.30 -2.38
N ARG A 19 -8.03 -15.97 -3.35
CA ARG A 19 -9.47 -16.32 -3.24
C ARG A 19 -9.78 -17.22 -2.05
N LYS A 20 -8.87 -18.14 -1.71
CA LYS A 20 -8.98 -19.02 -0.54
C LYS A 20 -8.57 -18.34 0.78
N LYS A 21 -8.30 -17.03 0.76
CA LYS A 21 -7.86 -16.24 1.93
C LYS A 21 -6.55 -16.75 2.57
N VAL A 22 -5.71 -17.42 1.78
CA VAL A 22 -4.36 -17.81 2.22
C VAL A 22 -3.48 -16.56 2.20
N ASN A 23 -2.52 -16.47 3.13
CA ASN A 23 -1.52 -15.41 3.12
C ASN A 23 -0.81 -15.37 1.76
N VAL A 24 -0.82 -14.22 1.09
CA VAL A 24 -0.29 -14.01 -0.28
C VAL A 24 1.18 -14.42 -0.44
N GLY A 25 1.96 -14.37 0.64
CA GLY A 25 3.35 -14.79 0.64
C GLY A 25 3.55 -16.29 0.33
N LEU A 26 2.63 -17.16 0.78
CA LEU A 26 2.75 -18.60 0.55
C LEU A 26 2.51 -18.98 -0.93
N PRO A 27 1.42 -18.52 -1.58
CA PRO A 27 1.25 -18.68 -3.02
C PRO A 27 2.38 -18.05 -3.85
N ALA A 28 2.89 -16.88 -3.44
CA ALA A 28 4.01 -16.24 -4.13
C ALA A 28 5.29 -17.08 -4.06
N LEU A 29 5.62 -17.64 -2.88
CA LEU A 29 6.77 -18.52 -2.70
C LEU A 29 6.63 -19.80 -3.53
N ALA A 30 5.46 -20.43 -3.51
CA ALA A 30 5.19 -21.62 -4.32
C ALA A 30 5.32 -21.31 -5.83
N GLY A 31 4.81 -20.16 -6.28
CA GLY A 31 4.99 -19.68 -7.66
C GLY A 31 6.46 -19.46 -8.02
N ALA A 32 7.25 -18.86 -7.12
CA ALA A 32 8.69 -18.66 -7.32
C ALA A 32 9.45 -20.00 -7.43
N ILE A 33 9.10 -21.00 -6.61
CA ILE A 33 9.66 -22.35 -6.69
C ILE A 33 9.33 -23.01 -8.03
N ILE A 34 8.09 -22.90 -8.50
CA ILE A 34 7.68 -23.39 -9.82
C ILE A 34 8.53 -22.73 -10.93
N MET A 35 8.72 -21.42 -10.85
CA MET A 35 9.56 -20.69 -11.81
C MET A 35 11.03 -21.14 -11.78
N ALA A 36 11.58 -21.42 -10.60
CA ALA A 36 12.93 -21.95 -10.45
C ALA A 36 13.06 -23.34 -11.09
N PHE A 37 12.09 -24.24 -10.91
CA PHE A 37 12.10 -25.57 -11.54
C PHE A 37 11.96 -25.54 -13.06
N VAL A 38 11.32 -24.49 -13.58
CA VAL A 38 11.14 -24.33 -15.04
C VAL A 38 12.33 -23.60 -15.68
N SER A 39 13.21 -23.00 -14.88
CA SER A 39 14.45 -22.38 -15.35
C SER A 39 15.49 -23.43 -15.79
N GLU A 40 16.43 -23.03 -16.64
CA GLU A 40 17.46 -23.92 -17.18
C GLU A 40 18.44 -24.43 -16.10
N ASP A 41 18.67 -23.63 -15.04
CA ASP A 41 19.51 -23.99 -13.90
C ASP A 41 18.81 -23.66 -12.58
N THR A 42 17.99 -24.61 -12.13
CA THR A 42 17.21 -24.47 -10.88
C THR A 42 18.10 -24.19 -9.67
N TRP A 43 19.25 -24.86 -9.57
CA TRP A 43 20.10 -24.75 -8.38
C TRP A 43 20.76 -23.38 -8.29
N GLN A 44 21.27 -22.88 -9.42
CA GLN A 44 21.85 -21.55 -9.48
C GLN A 44 20.80 -20.46 -9.22
N VAL A 45 19.58 -20.60 -9.77
CA VAL A 45 18.49 -19.64 -9.54
C VAL A 45 18.06 -19.61 -8.07
N LEU A 46 17.88 -20.78 -7.43
CA LEU A 46 17.52 -20.84 -6.01
C LEU A 46 18.61 -20.25 -5.12
N LYS A 47 19.88 -20.55 -5.41
CA LYS A 47 21.02 -20.02 -4.67
C LYS A 47 21.10 -18.50 -4.80
N ASN A 48 20.98 -17.96 -6.01
CA ASN A 48 20.99 -16.52 -6.26
C ASN A 48 19.80 -15.85 -5.54
N ALA A 49 18.59 -16.39 -5.69
CA ALA A 49 17.40 -15.86 -5.02
C ALA A 49 17.56 -15.84 -3.49
N PHE A 50 18.17 -16.87 -2.89
CA PHE A 50 18.45 -16.91 -1.46
C PHE A 50 19.45 -15.82 -1.03
N VAL A 51 20.56 -15.69 -1.76
CA VAL A 51 21.58 -14.67 -1.49
C VAL A 51 21.00 -13.27 -1.66
N ASP A 52 20.28 -13.02 -2.75
CA ASP A 52 19.70 -11.71 -3.05
C ASP A 52 18.60 -11.33 -2.05
N THR A 53 17.83 -12.30 -1.55
CA THR A 53 16.76 -12.03 -0.58
C THR A 53 17.30 -11.81 0.84
N PHE A 54 18.28 -12.60 1.28
CA PHE A 54 18.72 -12.62 2.67
C PHE A 54 20.07 -11.98 2.94
N LEU A 55 20.92 -11.77 1.93
CA LEU A 55 22.28 -11.28 2.12
C LEU A 55 22.52 -9.93 1.42
N MET A 56 21.71 -9.54 0.44
CA MET A 56 21.87 -8.23 -0.18
C MET A 56 21.32 -7.08 0.68
N PRO A 57 22.09 -5.99 0.87
CA PRO A 57 21.69 -4.81 1.63
C PRO A 57 20.40 -4.13 1.13
N SER A 58 20.14 -4.19 -0.18
CA SER A 58 19.02 -3.49 -0.81
C SER A 58 17.66 -3.98 -0.29
N GLY A 59 17.53 -5.26 0.05
CA GLY A 59 16.32 -5.84 0.65
C GLY A 59 16.01 -5.28 2.05
N TYR A 60 17.05 -4.97 2.82
CA TYR A 60 16.91 -4.46 4.19
C TYR A 60 16.42 -3.02 4.23
N ASP A 61 16.80 -2.18 3.27
CA ASP A 61 16.33 -0.79 3.21
C ASP A 61 14.80 -0.72 3.15
N LEU A 62 14.17 -1.57 2.33
CA LEU A 62 12.72 -1.67 2.22
C LEU A 62 12.10 -2.20 3.52
N LEU A 63 12.66 -3.28 4.08
CA LEU A 63 12.15 -3.89 5.30
C LEU A 63 12.20 -2.91 6.48
N ILE A 64 13.32 -2.21 6.63
CA ILE A 64 13.52 -1.18 7.66
C ILE A 64 12.57 -0.01 7.43
N ALA A 65 12.43 0.48 6.19
CA ALA A 65 11.51 1.57 5.87
C ALA A 65 10.05 1.20 6.23
N ILE A 66 9.59 0.02 5.81
CA ILE A 66 8.24 -0.48 6.14
C ILE A 66 8.07 -0.64 7.65
N ALA A 67 9.07 -1.18 8.35
CA ALA A 67 9.03 -1.32 9.80
C ALA A 67 8.91 0.05 10.49
N LEU A 68 9.74 1.03 10.10
CA LEU A 68 9.70 2.39 10.66
C LEU A 68 8.38 3.11 10.36
N ILE A 69 7.85 3.00 9.15
CA ILE A 69 6.54 3.57 8.79
C ILE A 69 5.44 2.92 9.63
N THR A 70 5.51 1.61 9.85
CA THR A 70 4.55 0.88 10.68
C THR A 70 4.63 1.30 12.15
N VAL A 71 5.86 1.45 12.68
CA VAL A 71 6.09 1.95 14.04
C VAL A 71 5.53 3.37 14.17
N LEU A 72 5.84 4.27 13.24
CA LEU A 72 5.31 5.63 13.22
C LEU A 72 3.78 5.65 13.24
N GLY A 73 3.14 4.91 12.32
CA GLY A 73 1.68 4.83 12.24
C GLY A 73 1.06 4.29 13.53
N ASN A 74 1.67 3.27 14.14
CA ASN A 74 1.18 2.71 15.40
C ASN A 74 1.40 3.67 16.58
N THR A 75 2.55 4.33 16.66
CA THR A 75 2.82 5.34 17.69
C THR A 75 1.85 6.51 17.60
N MET A 76 1.54 7.00 16.39
CA MET A 76 0.54 8.06 16.20
C MET A 76 -0.86 7.64 16.64
N LYS A 77 -1.22 6.37 16.44
CA LYS A 77 -2.50 5.80 16.87
C LYS A 77 -2.56 5.63 18.40
N VAL A 78 -1.52 5.07 19.02
CA VAL A 78 -1.49 4.83 20.48
C VAL A 78 -1.39 6.14 21.26
N SER A 79 -0.69 7.15 20.73
CA SER A 79 -0.54 8.46 21.38
C SER A 79 -1.76 9.37 21.28
N GLY A 80 -2.79 9.00 20.50
CA GLY A 80 -3.92 9.87 20.20
C GLY A 80 -3.58 11.05 19.28
N ALA A 81 -2.37 11.06 18.68
CA ALA A 81 -1.91 12.13 17.81
C ALA A 81 -2.69 12.16 16.50
N LEU A 82 -3.09 10.99 15.99
CA LEU A 82 -3.94 10.86 14.81
C LEU A 82 -5.29 11.54 15.03
N GLU A 83 -5.95 11.26 16.15
CA GLU A 83 -7.24 11.83 16.54
C GLU A 83 -7.14 13.35 16.68
N LYS A 84 -6.14 13.83 17.43
CA LYS A 84 -5.88 15.28 17.60
C LYS A 84 -5.64 15.99 16.27
N LEU A 85 -4.90 15.37 15.34
CA LEU A 85 -4.67 15.91 14.01
C LEU A 85 -6.00 16.05 13.27
N THR A 86 -6.80 14.98 13.22
CA THR A 86 -8.10 14.98 12.53
C THR A 86 -9.09 15.98 13.11
N ASP A 87 -9.14 16.14 14.43
CA ASP A 87 -10.01 17.11 15.09
C ASP A 87 -9.53 18.55 14.88
N SER A 88 -8.22 18.79 14.84
CA SER A 88 -7.67 20.11 14.49
C SER A 88 -8.02 20.50 13.05
N ILE A 89 -7.94 19.57 12.11
CA ILE A 89 -8.32 19.81 10.71
C ILE A 89 -9.81 20.12 10.59
N ARG A 90 -10.68 19.43 11.33
CA ARG A 90 -12.12 19.76 11.41
C ARG A 90 -12.35 21.17 11.94
N GLY A 91 -11.57 21.62 12.93
CA GLY A 91 -11.67 22.98 13.46
C GLY A 91 -11.27 24.07 12.45
N VAL A 92 -10.39 23.74 11.50
CA VAL A 92 -9.92 24.66 10.44
C VAL A 92 -10.83 24.62 9.21
N ALA A 93 -11.26 23.43 8.78
CA ALA A 93 -12.15 23.26 7.64
C ALA A 93 -13.60 23.52 8.05
N ARG A 94 -14.07 24.76 7.87
CA ARG A 94 -15.45 25.16 8.22
C ARG A 94 -16.50 24.71 7.20
N ASP A 95 -16.11 24.46 5.95
CA ASP A 95 -17.04 24.03 4.90
C ASP A 95 -17.12 22.49 4.87
N PRO A 96 -18.32 21.89 5.05
CA PRO A 96 -18.50 20.45 4.97
C PRO A 96 -18.05 19.83 3.64
N ARG A 97 -18.09 20.59 2.53
CA ARG A 97 -17.56 20.15 1.23
C ARG A 97 -16.04 19.98 1.25
N ILE A 98 -15.33 20.81 2.01
CA ILE A 98 -13.88 20.70 2.17
C ILE A 98 -13.56 19.53 3.11
N ILE A 99 -14.36 19.32 4.16
CA ILE A 99 -14.18 18.21 5.10
C ILE A 99 -14.27 16.85 4.38
N THR A 100 -15.24 16.66 3.47
CA THR A 100 -15.41 15.39 2.73
C THR A 100 -14.23 15.05 1.81
N ILE A 101 -13.39 16.04 1.49
CA ILE A 101 -12.20 15.90 0.64
C ILE A 101 -10.94 15.74 1.49
N VAL A 102 -10.69 16.71 2.38
CA VAL A 102 -9.41 16.87 3.08
C VAL A 102 -9.20 15.80 4.15
N VAL A 103 -10.25 15.42 4.88
CA VAL A 103 -10.12 14.46 5.97
C VAL A 103 -9.75 13.06 5.46
N PRO A 104 -10.42 12.47 4.44
CA PRO A 104 -10.00 11.19 3.88
C PRO A 104 -8.61 11.23 3.27
N ALA A 105 -8.24 12.34 2.63
CA ALA A 105 -6.92 12.51 2.03
C ALA A 105 -5.81 12.46 3.09
N LEU A 106 -5.95 13.23 4.16
CA LEU A 106 -4.97 13.28 5.25
C LEU A 106 -4.90 11.97 6.03
N ILE A 107 -6.04 11.31 6.28
CA ILE A 107 -6.05 9.98 6.91
C ILE A 107 -5.41 8.93 5.98
N GLY A 108 -5.60 9.05 4.67
CA GLY A 108 -4.94 8.19 3.67
C GLY A 108 -3.41 8.33 3.69
N PHE A 109 -2.90 9.52 3.94
CA PHE A 109 -1.46 9.81 4.00
C PHE A 109 -0.73 9.06 5.13
N LEU A 110 -1.42 8.77 6.23
CA LEU A 110 -0.79 8.28 7.46
C LEU A 110 -0.52 6.77 7.48
N ASN A 111 -0.89 6.02 6.43
CA ASN A 111 -0.65 4.57 6.27
C ASN A 111 -1.06 3.75 7.50
N VAL A 112 -2.13 4.15 8.19
CA VAL A 112 -2.58 3.52 9.43
C VAL A 112 -3.61 2.43 9.13
N PRO A 113 -3.46 1.20 9.66
CA PRO A 113 -4.51 0.19 9.57
C PRO A 113 -5.79 0.68 10.25
N GLY A 114 -6.90 0.62 9.50
CA GLY A 114 -8.21 1.11 9.94
C GLY A 114 -8.55 2.54 9.51
N ALA A 115 -7.68 3.20 8.73
CA ALA A 115 -7.90 4.55 8.16
C ALA A 115 -9.32 4.78 7.59
N ALA A 116 -9.88 3.80 6.84
CA ALA A 116 -11.23 3.88 6.29
C ALA A 116 -12.33 3.99 7.37
N VAL A 117 -12.14 3.27 8.48
CA VAL A 117 -13.10 3.22 9.59
C VAL A 117 -13.10 4.55 10.33
N PHE A 118 -11.93 5.19 10.47
CA PHE A 118 -11.80 6.51 11.09
C PHE A 118 -12.37 7.63 10.21
N SER A 119 -12.12 7.61 8.91
CA SER A 119 -12.60 8.67 8.00
C SER A 119 -14.09 8.56 7.66
N ALA A 120 -14.65 7.34 7.64
CA ALA A 120 -16.04 7.08 7.29
C ALA A 120 -17.09 7.92 8.06
N PRO A 121 -17.13 7.94 9.41
CA PRO A 121 -18.13 8.72 10.15
C PRO A 121 -17.97 10.24 9.92
N ILE A 122 -16.76 10.69 9.59
CA ILE A 122 -16.48 12.11 9.35
C ILE A 122 -17.04 12.55 7.99
N VAL A 123 -16.77 11.75 6.95
CA VAL A 123 -17.33 11.97 5.62
C VAL A 123 -18.84 11.82 5.63
N ASP A 124 -19.37 10.90 6.44
CA ASP A 124 -20.81 10.68 6.54
C ASP A 124 -21.53 11.91 7.08
N SER A 125 -21.08 12.43 8.23
CA SER A 125 -21.63 13.64 8.86
C SER A 125 -21.46 14.90 7.99
N ALA A 126 -20.29 15.07 7.36
CA ALA A 126 -20.05 16.22 6.49
C ALA A 126 -20.85 16.11 5.17
N GLY A 127 -21.00 14.90 4.64
CA GLY A 127 -21.78 14.61 3.44
C GLY A 127 -23.29 14.85 3.63
N ASP A 128 -23.84 14.56 4.81
CA ASP A 128 -25.24 14.86 5.12
C ASP A 128 -25.53 16.36 5.04
N GLN A 129 -24.61 17.19 5.54
CA GLN A 129 -24.77 18.66 5.54
C GLN A 129 -24.80 19.26 4.14
N VAL A 130 -24.28 18.55 3.13
CA VAL A 130 -24.26 18.99 1.74
C VAL A 130 -25.19 18.18 0.83
N GLY A 131 -26.03 17.32 1.41
CA GLY A 131 -27.02 16.52 0.68
C GLY A 131 -26.43 15.42 -0.19
N MET A 132 -25.26 14.88 0.17
CA MET A 132 -24.65 13.77 -0.57
C MET A 132 -25.42 12.47 -0.37
N SER A 133 -25.62 11.71 -1.45
CA SER A 133 -26.13 10.35 -1.38
C SER A 133 -25.13 9.43 -0.68
N ARG A 134 -25.61 8.27 -0.21
CA ARG A 134 -24.77 7.26 0.44
C ARG A 134 -23.62 6.82 -0.47
N GLU A 135 -23.90 6.64 -1.76
CA GLU A 135 -22.93 6.24 -2.77
C GLU A 135 -21.85 7.32 -2.94
N GLN A 136 -22.24 8.59 -3.00
CA GLN A 136 -21.31 9.72 -3.12
C GLN A 136 -20.36 9.80 -1.92
N LYS A 137 -20.86 9.57 -0.70
CA LYS A 137 -20.03 9.55 0.51
C LYS A 137 -19.00 8.41 0.49
N VAL A 138 -19.41 7.21 0.07
CA VAL A 138 -18.51 6.06 -0.08
C VAL A 138 -17.44 6.35 -1.13
N VAL A 139 -17.84 6.89 -2.29
CA VAL A 139 -16.91 7.27 -3.36
C VAL A 139 -15.93 8.33 -2.88
N ALA A 140 -16.40 9.39 -2.20
CA ALA A 140 -15.53 10.44 -1.66
C ALA A 140 -14.50 9.86 -0.68
N ASN A 141 -14.94 9.03 0.27
CA ASN A 141 -14.06 8.41 1.26
C ASN A 141 -13.01 7.48 0.63
N ILE A 142 -13.35 6.78 -0.45
CA ILE A 142 -12.41 5.91 -1.17
C ILE A 142 -11.48 6.75 -2.03
N PHE A 143 -12.03 7.61 -2.89
CA PHE A 143 -11.29 8.36 -3.90
C PHE A 143 -10.25 9.30 -3.28
N PHE A 144 -10.68 10.17 -2.37
CA PHE A 144 -9.78 11.15 -1.77
C PHE A 144 -8.73 10.52 -0.86
N ARG A 145 -9.00 9.34 -0.29
CA ARG A 145 -8.00 8.59 0.48
C ARG A 145 -6.87 8.03 -0.39
N HIS A 146 -7.12 7.76 -1.67
CA HIS A 146 -6.11 7.18 -2.56
C HIS A 146 -5.43 8.21 -3.46
N ILE A 147 -6.02 9.39 -3.66
CA ILE A 147 -5.45 10.41 -4.55
C ILE A 147 -4.06 10.88 -4.10
N LEU A 148 -3.80 10.91 -2.80
CA LEU A 148 -2.49 11.32 -2.29
C LEU A 148 -1.43 10.23 -2.41
N PHE A 149 -1.79 8.97 -2.70
CA PHE A 149 -0.80 7.93 -2.96
C PHE A 149 0.04 8.22 -4.19
N PHE A 150 -0.44 9.02 -5.15
CA PHE A 150 0.38 9.44 -6.28
C PHE A 150 1.57 10.32 -5.87
N PHE A 151 1.44 11.06 -4.77
CA PHE A 151 2.44 12.02 -4.28
C PHE A 151 3.19 11.54 -3.04
N TYR A 152 2.78 10.42 -2.45
CA TYR A 152 3.29 9.97 -1.16
C TYR A 152 4.53 9.07 -1.34
N PRO A 153 5.75 9.56 -1.01
CA PRO A 153 6.99 8.81 -1.25
C PRO A 153 7.13 7.56 -0.40
N LEU A 154 6.46 7.52 0.76
CA LEU A 154 6.53 6.39 1.68
C LEU A 154 5.46 5.32 1.39
N TYR A 155 4.78 5.41 0.24
CA TYR A 155 3.82 4.38 -0.16
C TYR A 155 4.57 3.08 -0.50
N PRO A 156 4.29 1.94 0.17
CA PRO A 156 5.09 0.73 0.01
C PRO A 156 5.28 0.23 -1.43
N PRO A 157 4.27 0.29 -2.33
CA PRO A 157 4.46 -0.04 -3.74
C PRO A 157 5.54 0.78 -4.45
N TYR A 158 5.74 2.06 -4.09
CA TYR A 158 6.85 2.84 -4.66
C TYR A 158 8.21 2.44 -4.10
N LEU A 159 8.26 2.07 -2.81
CA LEU A 159 9.49 1.52 -2.22
C LEU A 159 9.90 0.22 -2.93
N VAL A 160 8.92 -0.64 -3.25
CA VAL A 160 9.12 -1.87 -4.02
C VAL A 160 9.50 -1.58 -5.47
N ALA A 161 8.81 -0.65 -6.13
CA ALA A 161 9.13 -0.25 -7.51
C ALA A 161 10.57 0.28 -7.62
N ARG A 162 11.02 1.07 -6.64
CA ARG A 162 12.41 1.53 -6.56
C ARG A 162 13.41 0.37 -6.58
N GLN A 163 13.15 -0.70 -5.83
CA GLN A 163 14.03 -1.87 -5.83
C GLN A 163 14.08 -2.56 -7.20
N PHE A 164 12.96 -2.63 -7.91
CA PHE A 164 12.90 -3.26 -9.24
C PHE A 164 13.58 -2.43 -10.33
N VAL A 165 13.38 -1.11 -10.34
CA VAL A 165 13.89 -0.24 -11.41
C VAL A 165 15.27 0.34 -11.08
N ASN A 166 15.73 0.22 -9.84
CA ASN A 166 16.99 0.77 -9.33
C ASN A 166 17.17 2.27 -9.63
N LEU A 167 16.06 3.02 -9.64
CA LEU A 167 16.03 4.47 -9.87
C LEU A 167 15.86 5.26 -8.56
N PRO A 168 16.35 6.50 -8.49
CA PRO A 168 16.06 7.40 -7.38
C PRO A 168 14.55 7.67 -7.25
N PHE A 169 14.09 7.96 -6.03
CA PHE A 169 12.68 8.28 -5.76
C PHE A 169 12.12 9.42 -6.62
N SER A 170 12.96 10.38 -7.01
CA SER A 170 12.58 11.51 -7.86
C SER A 170 12.05 11.10 -9.22
N TYR A 171 12.43 9.93 -9.74
CA TYR A 171 11.95 9.44 -11.03
C TYR A 171 10.65 8.62 -10.94
N ILE A 172 10.26 8.22 -9.73
CA ILE A 172 9.10 7.35 -9.45
C ILE A 172 7.91 8.17 -8.95
N LEU A 173 8.17 9.18 -8.12
CA LEU A 173 7.22 10.26 -7.90
C LEU A 173 6.99 10.94 -9.25
N TRP A 174 5.73 11.16 -9.61
CA TRP A 174 5.23 11.76 -10.86
C TRP A 174 6.30 12.32 -11.81
N PRO A 175 6.37 11.89 -13.09
CA PRO A 175 7.38 12.37 -14.02
C PRO A 175 7.19 13.88 -14.23
N GLY A 176 8.03 14.70 -13.60
CA GLY A 176 7.99 16.17 -13.75
C GLY A 176 8.18 17.04 -12.50
N LEU A 177 8.66 16.51 -11.38
CA LEU A 177 9.26 17.31 -10.30
C LEU A 177 10.77 17.07 -10.21
#